data_AF-A0A323V4P4-F1
#
_entry.id   AF-A0A323V4P4-F1
#
_cell.length_a   1.000
_cell.length_b   1.000
_cell.length_c   1.000
_cell.angle_alpha   90.00
_cell.angle_beta   90.00
_cell.angle_gamma   90.00
#
_symmetry.space_group_name_H-M   'P 1'
#
loop_
_entity.id
_entity.type
_entity.pdbx_description
1 polymer ?
#
loop_
_entity_poly.entity_id
_entity_poly.type
_entity_poly.pdbx_seq_one_letter_code
_entity_poly.pdbx_strand_id
1 'polypeptide(L)'
;MSAALRLWWSLARRQGPDRLTTGLAVVAFSAVTWALLTTLGGVRAFVDRAAGSADDDADFYVVLAMTAAALILVPLVTLGGAAARLAVARRNARLAALRLAGATTGQVTGMALADALVQAVAGALAGAALYGATLPLVALLQFQGRAFAVGELWV
;
A
#
# COMPACT_ATOMS: atom_id res chain seq x y z
N MET A 1 -14.95 -1.56 -29.57
CA MET A 1 -14.46 -1.31 -28.18
C MET A 1 -12.95 -1.50 -28.03
N SER A 2 -12.32 -2.42 -28.77
CA SER A 2 -10.86 -2.69 -28.75
C SER A 2 -9.98 -1.57 -29.35
N ALA A 3 -10.49 -0.77 -30.29
CA ALA A 3 -9.75 0.34 -30.90
C ALA A 3 -9.49 1.50 -29.91
N ALA A 4 -10.49 1.84 -29.08
CA ALA A 4 -10.36 2.86 -28.04
C ALA A 4 -9.37 2.43 -26.94
N LEU A 5 -9.40 1.15 -26.55
CA LEU A 5 -8.44 0.55 -25.63
C LEU A 5 -7.00 0.57 -26.17
N ARG A 6 -6.82 0.30 -27.46
CA ARG A 6 -5.49 0.32 -28.10
C ARG A 6 -4.93 1.74 -28.28
N LEU A 7 -5.79 2.71 -28.60
CA LEU A 7 -5.42 4.13 -28.65
C LEU A 7 -5.11 4.71 -27.25
N TRP A 8 -5.88 4.30 -26.25
CA TRP A 8 -5.60 4.62 -24.86
C TRP A 8 -4.25 4.04 -24.41
N TRP A 9 -3.96 2.80 -24.80
CA TRP A 9 -2.71 2.10 -24.46
C TRP A 9 -1.48 2.63 -25.23
N SER A 10 -1.66 3.20 -26.42
CA SER A 10 -0.56 3.82 -27.18
C SER A 10 -0.22 5.23 -26.68
N LEU A 11 -1.22 6.01 -26.26
CA LEU A 11 -1.03 7.33 -25.62
C LEU A 11 -0.50 7.22 -24.19
N ALA A 12 -0.77 6.12 -23.48
CA ALA A 12 -0.15 5.80 -22.20
C ALA A 12 1.38 5.65 -22.30
N ARG A 13 1.92 5.37 -23.48
CA ARG A 13 3.36 5.08 -23.67
C ARG A 13 4.24 6.29 -23.98
N ARG A 14 3.70 7.48 -24.24
CA ARG A 14 4.46 8.71 -24.57
C ARG A 14 4.60 9.74 -23.43
N GLN A 15 4.42 9.34 -22.17
CA GLN A 15 4.32 10.28 -21.04
C GLN A 15 5.57 10.29 -20.14
N GLY A 16 6.60 11.03 -20.55
CA GLY A 16 7.84 11.22 -19.77
C GLY A 16 7.65 11.71 -18.31
N PRO A 17 6.71 12.63 -18.00
CA PRO A 17 6.47 13.11 -16.63
C PRO A 17 5.41 12.31 -15.84
N ASP A 18 4.37 11.75 -16.49
CA ASP A 18 3.32 11.00 -15.78
C ASP A 18 3.79 9.63 -15.27
N ARG A 19 4.88 9.10 -15.84
CA ARG A 19 5.51 7.86 -15.37
C ARG A 19 6.10 8.00 -13.98
N LEU A 20 6.71 9.14 -13.67
CA LEU A 20 7.30 9.38 -12.35
C LEU A 20 6.22 9.49 -11.28
N THR A 21 5.16 10.24 -11.54
CA THR A 21 4.05 10.38 -10.59
C THR A 21 3.27 9.07 -10.40
N THR A 22 3.14 8.26 -11.46
CA THR A 22 2.57 6.92 -11.37
C THR A 22 3.48 5.98 -10.57
N GLY A 23 4.78 5.99 -10.87
CA GLY A 23 5.77 5.21 -10.12
C GLY A 23 5.78 5.58 -8.64
N LEU A 24 5.77 6.87 -8.31
CA LEU A 24 5.72 7.36 -6.92
C LEU A 24 4.46 6.90 -6.18
N ALA A 25 3.29 6.94 -6.84
CA ALA A 25 2.05 6.46 -6.21
C ALA A 25 2.09 4.96 -5.94
N VAL A 26 2.57 4.16 -6.91
CA VAL A 26 2.71 2.71 -6.75
C VAL A 26 3.73 2.38 -5.66
N VAL A 27 4.88 3.07 -5.62
CA VAL A 27 5.91 2.91 -4.57
C VAL A 27 5.35 3.28 -3.21
N ALA A 28 4.59 4.38 -3.09
CA ALA A 28 3.98 4.77 -1.82
C ALA A 28 2.99 3.72 -1.31
N PHE A 29 2.06 3.25 -2.15
CA PHE A 29 1.13 2.18 -1.78
C PHE A 29 1.86 0.88 -1.46
N SER A 30 2.90 0.53 -2.23
CA SER A 30 3.72 -0.66 -1.98
C SER A 30 4.45 -0.58 -0.65
N ALA A 31 5.07 0.54 -0.32
CA ALA A 31 5.78 0.74 0.95
C ALA A 31 4.82 0.66 2.14
N VAL A 32 3.64 1.28 2.00
CA VAL A 32 2.59 1.27 3.03
C VAL A 32 2.06 -0.14 3.26
N THR A 33 1.70 -0.88 2.20
CA THR A 33 1.21 -2.25 2.34
C THR A 33 2.29 -3.18 2.90
N TRP A 34 3.54 -3.03 2.46
CA TRP A 34 4.67 -3.79 2.98
C TRP A 34 4.88 -3.57 4.48
N ALA A 35 4.93 -2.31 4.91
CA ALA A 35 5.08 -1.94 6.31
C ALA A 35 3.90 -2.44 7.15
N LEU A 36 2.67 -2.24 6.66
CA LEU A 36 1.46 -2.68 7.35
C LEU A 36 1.44 -4.20 7.58
N LEU A 37 1.72 -5.00 6.55
CA LEU A 37 1.75 -6.46 6.67
C LEU A 37 2.87 -6.94 7.60
N THR A 38 4.04 -6.33 7.54
CA THR A 38 5.17 -6.64 8.42
C THR A 38 4.81 -6.38 9.88
N THR A 39 4.18 -5.24 10.17
CA THR A 39 3.78 -4.89 11.53
C THR A 39 2.62 -5.74 12.03
N LEU A 40 1.62 -6.05 11.18
CA LEU A 40 0.53 -6.96 11.54
C LEU A 40 1.04 -8.37 11.83
N GLY A 41 1.97 -8.87 11.01
CA GLY A 41 2.64 -10.15 11.26
C GLY A 41 3.40 -10.18 12.58
N GLY A 42 4.10 -9.08 12.90
CA GLY A 42 4.76 -8.91 14.20
C GLY A 42 3.77 -8.90 15.37
N VAL A 43 2.68 -8.14 15.28
CA VAL A 43 1.62 -8.10 16.30
C VAL A 43 1.06 -9.50 16.54
N ARG A 44 0.68 -10.22 15.48
CA ARG A 44 0.17 -11.60 15.60
C ARG A 44 1.19 -12.51 16.27
N ALA A 45 2.45 -12.48 15.83
CA ALA A 45 3.51 -13.30 16.41
C ALA A 45 3.72 -13.02 17.91
N PHE A 46 3.66 -11.76 18.34
CA PHE A 46 3.79 -11.41 19.76
C PHE A 46 2.57 -11.82 20.58
N VAL A 47 1.35 -11.68 20.05
CA VAL A 47 0.12 -12.12 20.71
C VAL A 47 0.13 -13.65 20.90
N ASP A 48 0.49 -14.39 19.86
CA ASP A 48 0.57 -15.87 19.92
C ASP A 48 1.63 -16.33 20.92
N ARG A 49 2.76 -15.60 21.03
CA ARG A 49 3.81 -15.87 22.02
C ARG A 49 3.36 -15.59 23.44
N ALA A 50 2.72 -14.44 23.69
CA ALA A 50 2.23 -14.04 25.00
C ALA A 50 1.21 -15.05 25.55
N ALA A 51 0.30 -15.55 24.69
CA ALA A 51 -0.68 -16.56 25.08
C ALA A 51 -0.05 -17.90 25.51
N GLY A 52 1.16 -18.22 25.05
CA GLY A 52 1.87 -19.46 25.35
C GLY A 52 3.01 -19.33 26.36
N SER A 53 3.28 -18.13 26.87
CA SER A 53 4.41 -17.85 27.78
C SER A 53 3.95 -17.49 29.19
N ALA A 54 4.70 -17.92 30.19
CA ALA A 54 4.55 -17.46 31.58
C ALA A 54 5.51 -16.30 31.92
N ASP A 55 6.09 -15.67 30.90
CA ASP A 55 7.11 -14.63 31.03
C ASP A 55 6.43 -13.24 31.01
N ASP A 56 6.59 -12.46 32.07
CA ASP A 56 5.91 -11.17 32.25
C ASP A 56 6.29 -10.16 31.14
N ASP A 57 7.48 -10.31 30.56
CA ASP A 57 7.96 -9.46 29.47
C ASP A 57 7.15 -9.65 28.17
N ALA A 58 6.50 -10.81 27.96
CA ALA A 58 5.79 -11.12 26.72
C ALA A 58 4.61 -10.16 26.47
N ASP A 59 3.88 -9.79 27.52
CA ASP A 59 2.78 -8.81 27.44
C ASP A 59 3.30 -7.42 27.07
N PHE A 60 4.48 -7.04 27.57
CA PHE A 60 5.11 -5.77 27.23
C PHE A 60 5.42 -5.68 25.72
N TYR A 61 5.88 -6.77 25.10
CA TYR A 61 6.09 -6.81 23.64
C TYR A 61 4.79 -6.63 22.85
N VAL A 62 3.66 -7.17 23.33
CA VAL A 62 2.35 -6.98 22.69
C VAL A 62 1.96 -5.50 22.73
N VAL A 63 2.13 -4.85 23.87
CA VAL A 63 1.85 -3.41 24.02
C VAL A 63 2.71 -2.58 23.06
N LEU A 64 4.00 -2.87 22.95
CA LEU A 64 4.91 -2.20 22.01
C LEU A 64 4.50 -2.44 20.55
N ALA A 65 4.14 -3.67 20.20
CA ALA A 65 3.70 -4.02 18.85
C ALA A 65 2.39 -3.31 18.46
N MET A 66 1.42 -3.26 19.39
CA MET A 66 0.17 -2.52 19.21
C MET A 66 0.42 -1.02 19.08
N THR A 67 1.38 -0.48 19.85
CA THR A 67 1.81 0.92 19.72
C THR A 67 2.42 1.18 18.33
N ALA A 68 3.28 0.30 17.84
CA ALA A 68 3.85 0.41 16.50
C ALA A 68 2.76 0.34 15.41
N ALA A 69 1.78 -0.56 15.56
CA ALA A 69 0.63 -0.65 14.65
C ALA A 69 -0.21 0.63 14.65
N ALA A 70 -0.43 1.24 15.83
CA ALA A 70 -1.13 2.51 15.94
C ALA A 70 -0.34 3.66 15.27
N LEU A 71 0.99 3.70 15.44
CA LEU A 71 1.85 4.69 14.80
C LEU A 71 1.82 4.60 13.27
N ILE A 72 1.63 3.41 12.70
CA ILE A 72 1.49 3.21 11.25
C ILE A 72 0.23 3.84 10.66
N LEU A 73 -0.82 4.07 11.46
CA LEU A 73 -2.04 4.71 10.96
C LEU A 73 -1.76 6.10 10.37
N VAL A 74 -0.79 6.84 10.94
CA VAL A 74 -0.41 8.18 10.47
C VAL A 74 0.18 8.15 9.05
N PRO A 75 1.27 7.41 8.75
CA PRO A 75 1.80 7.31 7.39
C PRO A 75 0.81 6.64 6.41
N LEU A 76 -0.01 5.69 6.87
CA LEU A 76 -1.04 5.05 6.05
C LEU A 76 -2.04 6.08 5.51
N VAL A 77 -2.57 6.95 6.38
CA VAL A 77 -3.53 7.99 5.98
C VAL A 77 -2.85 9.11 5.18
N THR A 78 -1.65 9.54 5.56
CA THR A 78 -0.95 10.64 4.86
C THR A 78 -0.50 10.25 3.45
N LEU A 79 0.09 9.06 3.27
CA LEU A 79 0.54 8.56 1.96
C LEU A 79 -0.65 8.16 1.09
N GLY A 80 -1.68 7.50 1.66
CA GLY A 80 -2.91 7.18 0.93
C GLY A 80 -3.62 8.44 0.43
N GLY A 81 -3.73 9.46 1.29
CA GLY A 81 -4.30 10.76 0.92
C GLY A 81 -3.46 11.50 -0.13
N ALA A 82 -2.13 11.45 -0.04
CA ALA A 82 -1.23 12.04 -1.03
C ALA A 82 -1.38 11.37 -2.41
N ALA A 83 -1.42 10.04 -2.44
CA ALA A 83 -1.60 9.29 -3.68
C ALA A 83 -2.98 9.56 -4.32
N ALA A 84 -4.04 9.66 -3.52
CA ALA A 84 -5.37 10.05 -4.00
C ALA A 84 -5.39 11.46 -4.62
N ARG A 85 -4.76 12.44 -3.96
CA ARG A 85 -4.61 13.81 -4.51
C ARG A 85 -3.83 13.82 -5.82
N LEU A 86 -2.77 13.01 -5.93
CA LEU A 86 -1.96 12.89 -7.14
C LEU A 86 -2.76 12.27 -8.29
N ALA A 87 -3.62 11.29 -8.01
CA ALA A 87 -4.53 10.70 -9.00
C ALA A 87 -5.56 11.69 -9.55
N VAL A 88 -6.09 12.56 -8.69
CA VAL A 88 -7.00 13.64 -9.11
C VAL A 88 -6.26 14.68 -9.97
N ALA A 89 -5.07 15.11 -9.55
CA ALA A 89 -4.30 16.15 -10.23
C ALA A 89 -3.94 15.78 -11.69
N ARG A 90 -3.52 14.53 -11.93
CA ARG A 90 -3.20 14.02 -13.29
C ARG A 90 -4.38 14.09 -14.26
N ARG A 91 -5.60 13.98 -13.73
CA ARG A 91 -6.81 13.81 -14.52
C ARG A 91 -7.44 15.14 -14.91
N ASN A 92 -7.29 16.16 -14.06
CA ASN A 92 -7.82 17.52 -14.31
C ASN A 92 -7.41 18.08 -15.68
N ALA A 93 -6.21 17.78 -16.16
CA ALA A 93 -5.73 18.17 -17.50
C ALA A 93 -6.53 17.52 -18.66
N ARG A 94 -6.92 16.24 -18.53
CA ARG A 94 -7.80 15.55 -19.50
C ARG A 94 -9.27 15.98 -19.38
N LEU A 95 -9.67 16.40 -18.19
CA LEU A 95 -11.05 16.75 -17.85
C LEU A 95 -11.45 18.15 -18.32
N ALA A 96 -10.51 19.08 -18.44
CA ALA A 96 -10.75 20.36 -19.10
C ALA A 96 -11.18 20.18 -20.57
N ALA A 97 -10.52 19.26 -21.29
CA ALA A 97 -10.87 18.91 -22.66
C ALA A 97 -12.22 18.17 -22.77
N LEU A 98 -12.55 17.30 -21.81
CA LEU A 98 -13.84 16.58 -21.78
C LEU A 98 -15.02 17.45 -21.31
N ARG A 99 -14.77 18.43 -20.42
CA ARG A 99 -15.78 19.44 -20.04
C ARG A 99 -16.11 20.36 -21.22
N LEU A 100 -15.12 20.73 -22.03
CA LEU A 100 -15.35 21.43 -23.31
C LEU A 100 -16.19 20.59 -24.30
N ALA A 101 -16.20 19.26 -24.15
CA ALA A 101 -17.03 18.34 -24.94
C ALA A 101 -18.36 17.93 -24.26
N GLY A 102 -18.72 18.51 -23.11
CA GLY A 102 -20.01 18.29 -22.44
C GLY A 102 -20.08 17.12 -21.44
N ALA A 103 -18.96 16.55 -21.00
CA ALA A 103 -18.96 15.45 -20.02
C ALA A 103 -19.41 15.89 -18.62
N THR A 104 -20.17 15.02 -17.92
CA THR A 104 -20.75 15.31 -16.59
C THR A 104 -19.75 15.08 -15.44
N THR A 105 -19.82 15.89 -14.38
CA THR A 105 -18.90 15.83 -13.22
C THR A 105 -18.86 14.45 -12.52
N GLY A 106 -19.96 13.68 -12.53
CA GLY A 106 -20.01 12.35 -11.92
C GLY A 106 -19.17 11.30 -12.65
N GLN A 107 -19.21 11.29 -13.98
CA GLN A 107 -18.41 10.38 -14.82
C GLN A 107 -16.91 10.61 -14.63
N VAL A 108 -16.56 11.88 -14.42
CA VAL A 108 -15.21 12.35 -14.16
C VAL A 108 -14.68 11.81 -12.82
N THR A 109 -15.43 11.98 -11.74
CA THR A 109 -15.05 11.49 -10.41
C THR A 109 -14.95 9.96 -10.38
N GLY A 110 -15.92 9.26 -10.98
CA GLY A 110 -15.93 7.79 -11.02
C GLY A 110 -14.70 7.22 -11.71
N MET A 111 -14.31 7.77 -12.86
CA MET A 111 -13.15 7.28 -13.59
C MET A 111 -11.82 7.71 -12.92
N ALA A 112 -11.83 8.71 -12.02
CA ALA A 112 -10.64 9.11 -11.23
C ALA A 112 -10.44 8.16 -10.05
N LEU A 113 -11.53 7.80 -9.38
CA LEU A 113 -11.57 6.74 -8.37
C LEU A 113 -11.08 5.41 -8.94
N ALA A 114 -11.57 5.02 -10.13
CA ALA A 114 -11.14 3.78 -10.77
C ALA A 114 -9.62 3.74 -11.04
N ASP A 115 -9.03 4.84 -11.51
CA ASP A 115 -7.59 4.92 -11.77
C ASP A 115 -6.76 4.88 -10.46
N ALA A 116 -7.20 5.62 -9.45
CA ALA A 116 -6.59 5.58 -8.11
C ALA A 116 -6.65 4.17 -7.51
N LEU A 117 -7.78 3.48 -7.66
CA LEU A 117 -7.98 2.11 -7.21
C LEU A 117 -7.03 1.15 -7.94
N VAL A 118 -6.86 1.27 -9.26
CA VAL A 118 -5.92 0.44 -10.02
C VAL A 118 -4.49 0.63 -9.52
N GLN A 119 -4.07 1.87 -9.23
CA GLN A 119 -2.74 2.13 -8.68
C GLN A 119 -2.58 1.63 -7.26
N ALA A 120 -3.60 1.79 -6.42
CA ALA A 120 -3.61 1.29 -5.05
C ALA A 120 -3.51 -0.23 -5.03
N VAL A 121 -4.29 -0.93 -5.87
CA VAL A 121 -4.25 -2.39 -6.01
C VAL A 121 -2.88 -2.84 -6.52
N ALA A 122 -2.34 -2.20 -7.56
CA ALA A 122 -1.02 -2.55 -8.09
C ALA A 122 0.09 -2.36 -7.04
N GLY A 123 0.07 -1.24 -6.31
CA GLY A 123 1.01 -0.98 -5.22
C GLY A 123 0.83 -1.97 -4.08
N ALA A 124 -0.40 -2.27 -3.66
CA ALA A 124 -0.66 -3.22 -2.59
C ALA A 124 -0.19 -4.63 -2.92
N LEU A 125 -0.41 -5.11 -4.14
CA LEU A 125 0.11 -6.40 -4.60
C LEU A 125 1.64 -6.43 -4.61
N ALA A 126 2.29 -5.36 -5.07
CA ALA A 126 3.74 -5.24 -5.02
C ALA A 126 4.25 -5.22 -3.56
N GLY A 127 3.57 -4.51 -2.67
CA GLY A 127 3.90 -4.46 -1.24
C GLY A 127 3.73 -5.81 -0.55
N ALA A 128 2.68 -6.57 -0.89
CA ALA A 128 2.47 -7.93 -0.40
C ALA A 128 3.56 -8.90 -0.89
N ALA A 129 3.97 -8.78 -2.16
CA ALA A 129 5.09 -9.55 -2.69
C ALA A 129 6.42 -9.19 -1.99
N LEU A 130 6.68 -7.89 -1.76
CA LEU A 130 7.84 -7.44 -0.99
C LEU A 130 7.81 -7.98 0.44
N TYR A 131 6.64 -7.96 1.09
CA TYR A 131 6.46 -8.55 2.42
C TYR A 131 6.91 -10.01 2.43
N GLY A 132 6.33 -10.86 1.56
CA GLY A 132 6.73 -12.26 1.44
C GLY A 132 8.22 -12.45 1.15
N ALA A 133 8.82 -11.61 0.30
CA ALA A 133 10.25 -11.66 -0.02
C ALA A 133 11.15 -11.24 1.16
N THR A 134 10.69 -10.34 2.01
CA THR A 134 11.44 -9.84 3.18
C THR A 134 11.25 -10.66 4.46
N LEU A 135 10.22 -11.52 4.52
CA LEU A 135 10.00 -12.41 5.66
C LEU A 135 11.22 -13.19 6.16
N PRO A 136 12.07 -13.82 5.31
CA PRO A 136 13.25 -14.53 5.81
C PRO A 136 14.27 -13.59 6.48
N LEU A 137 14.35 -12.33 6.04
CA LEU A 137 15.22 -11.33 6.67
C LEU A 137 14.66 -10.90 8.04
N VAL A 138 13.35 -10.68 8.12
CA VAL A 138 12.68 -10.33 9.38
C VAL A 138 12.73 -11.49 10.37
N ALA A 139 12.67 -12.73 9.88
CA ALA A 139 12.77 -13.95 10.69
C ALA A 139 14.12 -14.08 11.43
N LEU A 140 15.19 -13.42 10.95
CA LEU A 140 16.50 -13.42 11.63
C LEU A 140 16.50 -12.58 12.92
N LEU A 141 15.50 -11.72 13.13
CA LEU A 141 15.40 -10.91 14.33
C LEU A 141 15.11 -11.78 15.54
N GLN A 142 15.90 -11.60 16.59
CA GLN A 142 15.75 -12.34 17.85
C GLN A 142 14.97 -11.50 18.85
N PHE A 143 13.85 -12.06 19.32
CA PHE A 143 13.01 -11.47 20.36
C PHE A 143 12.68 -12.55 21.38
N GLN A 144 12.69 -12.19 22.67
CA GLN A 144 12.41 -13.13 23.77
C GLN A 144 13.34 -14.37 23.73
N GLY A 145 14.63 -14.13 23.47
CA GLY A 145 15.66 -15.18 23.43
C GLY A 145 15.61 -16.14 22.23
N ARG A 146 14.70 -15.94 21.26
CA ARG A 146 14.60 -16.78 20.06
C ARG A 146 14.29 -15.99 18.79
N ALA A 147 14.72 -16.51 17.65
CA ALA A 147 14.36 -15.96 16.34
C ALA A 147 12.86 -16.11 16.04
N PHE A 148 12.34 -15.28 15.14
CA PHE A 148 11.00 -15.48 14.57
C PHE A 148 10.97 -16.66 13.60
N ALA A 149 9.90 -17.44 13.63
CA ALA A 149 9.63 -18.39 12.55
C ALA A 149 8.87 -17.67 11.42
N VAL A 150 9.16 -18.00 10.16
CA VAL A 150 8.44 -17.42 9.00
C VAL A 150 6.92 -17.65 9.12
N GLY A 151 6.51 -18.80 9.65
CA GLY A 151 5.09 -19.12 9.89
C GLY A 151 4.44 -18.32 11.01
N GLU A 152 5.20 -17.75 11.95
CA GLU A 152 4.66 -16.82 12.97
C GLU A 152 4.37 -15.45 12.38
N LEU A 153 5.19 -15.02 11.41
CA LEU A 153 5.08 -13.71 10.79
C LEU A 153 4.08 -13.64 9.65
N TRP A 154 3.70 -14.79 9.05
CA TRP A 154 2.73 -14.86 7.95
C TRP A 154 1.32 -14.42 8.41
N VAL A 155 0.66 -13.56 7.63
CA VAL A 155 -0.70 -13.03 7.86
C VAL A 155 -1.68 -13.60 6.85
#